data_AF-A0A7Y7IA43-F1
#
_entry.id   AF-A0A7Y7IA43-F1
#
_cell.length_a   1.000
_cell.length_b   1.000
_cell.length_c   1.000
_cell.angle_alpha   90.00
_cell.angle_beta   90.00
_cell.angle_gamma   90.00
#
_symmetry.space_group_name_H-M   'P 1'
#
loop_
_entity.id
_entity.type
_entity.pdbx_description
1 polymer ?
#
loop_
_entity_poly.entity_id
_entity_poly.type
_entity_poly.pdbx_seq_one_letter_code
_entity_poly.pdbx_strand_id
1 'polypeptide(L)'
;MNERSNRIEVRNPLLAEPNLMKEWLELRSSHPEAAAALQRMLMRLSKSWRIKAQQTWERHKAPMARYQRRNADIALDLAVTLKAAGVYARHLASAANHSPVPSENSHG
;
A
#
# COMPACT_ATOMS: atom_id res chain seq x y z
N MET A 1 0.63 21.45 -19.23
CA MET A 1 1.30 20.13 -19.20
C MET A 1 0.76 19.37 -18.01
N ASN A 2 0.08 18.25 -18.25
CA ASN A 2 -0.76 17.52 -17.31
C ASN A 2 -0.08 17.29 -15.95
N GLU A 3 -0.83 17.59 -14.88
CA GLU A 3 -0.59 17.16 -13.51
C GLU A 3 -0.39 15.63 -13.52
N ARG A 4 0.86 15.17 -13.68
CA ARG A 4 1.21 13.76 -13.45
C ARG A 4 1.05 13.52 -11.96
N SER A 5 -0.16 13.06 -11.65
CA SER A 5 -0.69 12.73 -10.34
C SER A 5 0.39 12.16 -9.41
N ASN A 6 0.81 12.97 -8.44
CA ASN A 6 1.64 12.54 -7.31
C ASN A 6 0.82 11.71 -6.31
N ARG A 7 -0.45 11.39 -6.62
CA ARG A 7 -1.34 10.63 -5.75
C ARG A 7 -0.80 9.21 -5.58
N ILE A 8 -0.69 8.79 -4.34
CA ILE A 8 -0.11 7.50 -3.94
C ILE A 8 -0.85 6.32 -4.58
N GLU A 9 -2.16 6.47 -4.80
CA GLU A 9 -3.05 5.52 -5.47
C GLU A 9 -2.68 5.26 -6.94
N VAL A 10 -2.09 6.25 -7.62
CA VAL A 10 -1.65 6.13 -9.02
C VAL A 10 -0.25 5.51 -9.12
N ARG A 11 0.56 5.61 -8.06
CA ARG A 11 1.95 5.12 -8.05
C ARG A 11 2.09 3.69 -7.54
N ASN A 12 1.19 3.25 -6.69
CA ASN A 12 1.19 1.89 -6.16
C ASN A 12 -0.03 1.13 -6.69
N PRO A 13 0.15 0.24 -7.69
CA PRO A 13 -0.96 -0.49 -8.30
C PRO A 13 -1.71 -1.37 -7.28
N LEU A 14 -1.06 -1.75 -6.17
CA LEU A 14 -1.71 -2.55 -5.12
C LEU A 14 -2.81 -1.78 -4.38
N LEU A 15 -2.77 -0.44 -4.38
CA LEU A 15 -3.84 0.38 -3.82
C LEU A 15 -5.09 0.41 -4.71
N ALA A 16 -4.92 0.14 -6.01
CA ALA A 16 -6.02 0.10 -6.97
C ALA A 16 -6.75 -1.26 -6.97
N GLU A 17 -6.28 -2.25 -6.20
CA GLU A 17 -6.87 -3.59 -6.12
C GLU A 17 -7.82 -3.71 -4.91
N PRO A 18 -9.15 -3.57 -5.09
CA PRO A 18 -10.09 -3.41 -3.99
C PRO A 18 -10.21 -4.65 -3.09
N ASN A 19 -10.09 -5.86 -3.65
CA ASN A 19 -10.16 -7.10 -2.87
C ASN A 19 -8.95 -7.26 -1.95
N LEU A 20 -7.76 -6.99 -2.49
CA LEU A 20 -6.53 -7.00 -1.71
C LEU A 20 -6.59 -5.94 -0.59
N MET A 21 -7.13 -4.76 -0.87
CA MET A 21 -7.32 -3.71 0.13
C MET A 21 -8.26 -4.11 1.27
N LYS A 22 -9.31 -4.89 0.98
CA LYS A 22 -10.22 -5.43 2.00
C LYS A 22 -9.48 -6.41 2.92
N GLU A 23 -8.74 -7.36 2.35
CA GLU A 23 -7.96 -8.34 3.11
C GLU A 23 -6.90 -7.66 3.99
N TRP A 24 -6.22 -6.64 3.46
CA TRP A 24 -5.26 -5.84 4.24
C TRP A 24 -5.92 -5.09 5.41
N LEU A 25 -7.13 -4.58 5.19
CA LEU A 25 -7.89 -3.91 6.24
C LEU A 25 -8.31 -4.90 7.33
N GLU A 26 -8.81 -6.08 6.93
CA GLU A 26 -9.19 -7.15 7.85
C GLU A 26 -8.00 -7.58 8.69
N LEU A 27 -6.86 -7.89 8.07
CA LEU A 27 -5.62 -8.26 8.78
C LEU A 27 -5.24 -7.21 9.83
N ARG A 28 -5.33 -5.93 9.47
CA ARG A 28 -4.96 -4.83 10.38
C ARG A 28 -5.96 -4.65 11.53
N SER A 29 -7.24 -4.93 11.28
CA SER A 29 -8.31 -4.76 12.26
C SER A 29 -8.32 -5.92 13.25
N SER A 30 -8.18 -7.15 12.74
CA SER A 30 -8.18 -8.37 13.54
C SER A 30 -6.83 -8.63 14.23
N HIS A 31 -5.71 -8.26 13.59
CA HIS A 31 -4.36 -8.55 14.08
C HIS A 31 -3.39 -7.37 13.91
N PRO A 32 -3.61 -6.25 14.64
CA PRO A 32 -2.83 -5.02 14.48
C PRO A 32 -1.33 -5.22 14.71
N GLU A 33 -0.94 -6.04 15.68
CA GLU A 33 0.48 -6.34 15.97
C GLU A 33 1.14 -7.16 14.87
N ALA A 34 0.44 -8.17 14.33
CA ALA A 34 0.92 -8.99 13.23
C ALA A 34 1.08 -8.14 11.95
N ALA A 35 0.11 -7.27 11.66
CA ALA A 35 0.20 -6.31 10.57
C ALA A 35 1.43 -5.40 10.73
N ALA A 36 1.66 -4.85 11.93
CA ALA A 36 2.82 -4.00 12.20
C ALA A 36 4.15 -4.78 12.08
N ALA A 37 4.20 -6.04 12.54
CA ALA A 37 5.38 -6.90 12.39
C ALA A 37 5.68 -7.20 10.91
N LEU A 38 4.66 -7.57 10.14
CA LEU A 38 4.77 -7.81 8.71
C LEU A 38 5.25 -6.56 7.96
N GLN A 39 4.73 -5.38 8.32
CA GLN A 39 5.20 -4.11 7.75
C GLN A 39 6.71 -3.92 7.95
N ARG A 40 7.19 -4.11 9.19
CA ARG A 40 8.60 -3.96 9.54
C ARG A 40 9.47 -4.96 8.80
N MET A 41 9.00 -6.21 8.66
CA MET A 41 9.68 -7.26 7.91
C MET A 41 9.83 -6.88 6.43
N LEU A 42 8.74 -6.44 5.78
CA LEU A 42 8.75 -6.02 4.38
C LEU A 42 9.66 -4.81 4.13
N MET A 43 9.63 -3.81 5.04
CA MET A 43 10.55 -2.67 4.97
C MET A 43 12.01 -3.08 5.11
N ARG A 44 12.32 -3.99 6.04
CA ARG A 44 13.68 -4.53 6.22
C ARG A 44 14.12 -5.32 5.00
N LEU A 45 13.23 -6.15 4.46
CA LEU A 45 13.46 -6.95 3.26
C LEU A 45 13.78 -6.04 2.06
N SER A 46 12.98 -5.00 1.84
CA SER A 46 13.22 -4.00 0.80
C SER A 46 14.61 -3.36 0.93
N LYS A 47 15.01 -2.94 2.13
CA LYS A 47 16.36 -2.39 2.38
C LYS A 47 17.46 -3.40 2.04
N SER A 48 17.34 -4.64 2.51
CA SER A 48 18.33 -5.69 2.26
C SER A 48 18.48 -6.00 0.77
N TRP A 49 17.37 -6.05 0.01
CA TRP A 49 17.42 -6.27 -1.43
C TRP A 49 18.02 -5.10 -2.20
N ARG A 50 17.79 -3.85 -1.77
CA ARG A 50 18.46 -2.67 -2.39
C ARG A 50 19.97 -2.72 -2.21
N ILE A 51 20.44 -3.10 -1.02
CA ILE A 51 21.88 -3.27 -0.75
C ILE A 51 22.45 -4.38 -1.64
N LYS A 52 21.78 -5.54 -1.73
CA LYS A 52 22.20 -6.63 -2.62
C LYS A 52 22.22 -6.21 -4.08
N ALA A 53 21.20 -5.47 -4.54
CA ALA A 53 21.12 -4.95 -5.90
C ALA A 53 22.32 -4.07 -6.22
N GLN A 54 22.67 -3.15 -5.31
CA GLN A 54 23.83 -2.27 -5.46
C GLN A 54 25.14 -3.07 -5.53
N GLN A 55 25.37 -3.99 -4.59
CA GLN A 55 26.56 -4.85 -4.59
C GLN A 55 26.67 -5.71 -5.85
N THR A 56 25.54 -6.21 -6.35
CA THR A 56 25.49 -7.03 -7.56
C THR A 56 25.72 -6.20 -8.82
N TRP A 57 25.28 -4.94 -8.81
CA TRP A 57 25.54 -3.97 -9.88
C TRP A 57 27.02 -3.65 -9.98
N GLU A 58 27.67 -3.37 -8.85
CA GLU A 58 29.12 -3.12 -8.74
C GLU A 58 29.95 -4.31 -9.23
N ARG A 59 29.45 -5.54 -9.06
CA ARG A 59 30.08 -6.77 -9.58
C ARG A 59 29.76 -7.04 -11.07
N HIS A 60 29.25 -6.06 -11.80
CA HIS A 60 28.90 -6.14 -13.22
C HIS A 60 27.84 -7.21 -13.56
N LYS A 61 26.95 -7.56 -12.63
CA LYS A 61 25.85 -8.52 -12.84
C LYS A 61 24.51 -7.80 -13.03
N ALA A 62 24.42 -6.95 -14.05
CA ALA A 62 23.30 -6.05 -14.29
C ALA A 62 21.90 -6.71 -14.28
N PRO A 63 21.65 -7.86 -14.96
CA PRO A 63 20.32 -8.49 -14.93
C PRO A 63 19.88 -8.90 -13.53
N MET A 64 20.79 -9.51 -12.75
CA MET A 64 20.50 -9.93 -11.39
C MET A 64 20.28 -8.73 -10.45
N ALA A 65 21.06 -7.67 -10.61
CA ALA A 65 20.88 -6.43 -9.84
C ALA A 65 19.50 -5.80 -10.08
N ARG A 66 19.03 -5.78 -11.34
CA ARG A 66 17.67 -5.30 -11.69
C ARG A 66 16.59 -6.17 -11.06
N TYR A 67 16.73 -7.49 -11.10
CA TYR A 67 15.80 -8.41 -10.45
C TYR A 67 15.73 -8.17 -8.93
N GLN A 68 16.87 -8.06 -8.27
CA GLN A 68 16.96 -7.75 -6.85
C GLN A 68 16.33 -6.39 -6.52
N ARG A 69 16.54 -5.38 -7.37
CA ARG A 69 15.91 -4.06 -7.20
C ARG A 69 14.39 -4.15 -7.34
N ARG A 70 13.89 -4.88 -8.33
CA ARG A 70 12.45 -5.09 -8.53
C ARG A 70 11.80 -5.73 -7.30
N ASN A 71 12.42 -6.77 -6.73
CA ASN A 71 11.94 -7.40 -5.50
C ASN A 71 11.93 -6.43 -4.32
N ALA A 72 12.92 -5.53 -4.24
CA ALA A 72 12.95 -4.50 -3.21
C ALA A 72 11.80 -3.51 -3.33
N ASP A 73 11.45 -3.13 -4.57
CA ASP A 73 10.38 -2.17 -4.84
C ASP A 73 9.00 -2.82 -4.56
N ILE A 74 8.77 -4.07 -4.97
CA ILE A 74 7.56 -4.84 -4.62
C ILE A 74 7.37 -4.95 -3.10
N ALA A 75 8.44 -5.28 -2.36
CA ALA A 75 8.37 -5.37 -0.90
C ALA A 75 8.03 -4.02 -0.25
N LEU A 76 8.51 -2.91 -0.83
CA LEU A 76 8.16 -1.57 -0.37
C LEU A 76 6.70 -1.25 -0.67
N ASP A 77 6.22 -1.55 -1.87
CA ASP A 77 4.84 -1.30 -2.28
C ASP A 77 3.86 -2.04 -1.36
N LEU A 78 4.14 -3.31 -1.04
CA LEU A 78 3.35 -4.09 -0.06
C LEU A 78 3.37 -3.43 1.33
N ALA A 79 4.53 -3.00 1.83
CA ALA A 79 4.64 -2.35 3.14
C ALA A 79 3.88 -1.01 3.21
N VAL A 80 3.90 -0.23 2.13
CA VAL A 80 3.18 1.04 2.01
C VAL A 80 1.68 0.78 1.94
N THR A 81 1.25 -0.24 1.21
CA THR A 81 -0.16 -0.66 1.10
C THR A 81 -0.73 -0.99 2.48
N LEU A 82 -0.01 -1.78 3.28
CA LEU A 82 -0.43 -2.13 4.63
C LEU A 82 -0.58 -0.89 5.55
N LYS A 83 0.28 0.12 5.36
CA LYS A 83 0.15 1.41 6.05
C LYS A 83 -1.08 2.18 5.58
N ALA A 84 -1.31 2.22 4.27
CA ALA A 84 -2.35 3.00 3.62
C ALA A 84 -3.75 2.39 3.80
N ALA A 85 -3.90 1.07 3.94
CA ALA A 85 -5.17 0.42 4.21
C ALA A 85 -5.91 1.01 5.43
N GLY A 86 -5.16 1.33 6.48
CA GLY A 86 -5.74 2.00 7.66
C GLY A 86 -6.14 3.46 7.41
N VAL A 87 -5.53 4.14 6.43
CA VAL A 87 -5.93 5.51 6.02
C VAL A 87 -7.17 5.45 5.13
N TYR A 88 -7.19 4.51 4.18
CA TYR A 88 -8.29 4.32 3.25
C TYR A 88 -9.59 3.92 3.96
N ALA A 89 -9.50 3.04 4.97
CA ALA A 89 -10.64 2.68 5.81
C ALA A 89 -11.25 3.87 6.56
N ARG A 90 -10.41 4.81 7.04
CA ARG A 90 -10.90 6.03 7.68
C ARG A 90 -11.62 6.95 6.70
N HIS A 91 -11.12 7.06 5.46
CA HIS A 91 -11.80 7.82 4.42
C HIS A 91 -13.14 7.19 4.02
N LEU A 92 -13.21 5.86 3.86
CA LEU A 92 -14.46 5.16 3.59
C LEU A 92 -15.47 5.30 4.73
N ALA A 93 -15.04 5.14 5.99
CA ALA A 93 -15.92 5.32 7.15
C ALA A 93 -16.42 6.77 7.27
N SER A 94 -15.57 7.75 6.98
CA SER A 94 -15.96 9.17 6.94
C SER A 94 -16.95 9.47 5.81
N ALA A 95 -16.77 8.86 4.64
CA ALA A 95 -17.67 9.02 3.50
C ALA A 95 -19.05 8.35 3.74
N ALA A 96 -19.06 7.19 4.40
CA ALA A 96 -20.29 6.50 4.79
C ALA A 96 -21.10 7.32 5.83
N ASN A 97 -20.43 7.94 6.80
CA ASN A 97 -21.06 8.81 7.80
C ASN A 97 -21.55 10.16 7.24
N HIS A 98 -21.25 10.49 5.98
CA HIS A 98 -21.72 11.70 5.29
C HIS A 98 -22.75 11.40 4.20
N SER A 99 -23.32 10.18 4.15
CA SER A 99 -24.52 9.97 3.33
C SER A 99 -25.66 10.78 3.93
N PRO A 100 -26.32 11.68 3.16
CA PRO A 100 -27.47 12.41 3.64
C PRO A 100 -28.55 11.38 3.98
N VAL A 101 -29.01 11.40 5.23
CA VAL A 101 -30.22 10.71 5.66
C VAL A 101 -31.31 11.11 4.65
N PRO A 102 -31.93 10.17 3.91
CA PRO A 102 -33.06 10.53 3.07
C PRO A 102 -34.10 11.12 4.00
N SER A 103 -34.45 12.38 3.78
CA SER A 103 -35.44 13.09 4.56
C SER A 103 -36.80 12.41 4.37
N GLU A 104 -37.08 11.39 5.17
CA GLU A 104 -38.44 11.04 5.53
C GLU A 104 -39.02 12.25 6.26
N ASN A 105 -39.87 13.01 5.57
CA ASN A 105 -41.05 13.69 6.10
C ASN A 105 -41.74 14.38 4.91
N SER A 106 -42.91 13.89 4.46
CA SER A 106 -44.23 14.05 5.09
C SER A 106 -44.84 15.44 4.82
N HIS A 107 -45.99 15.39 4.13
CA HIS A 107 -47.10 16.36 4.04
C HIS A 107 -47.25 17.16 2.74
N GLY A 108 -48.42 16.98 2.12
CA GLY A 108 -48.94 17.72 0.98
C GLY A 108 -49.94 16.90 0.18
#